data_AF-F4LSB0-F1
#
_entry.id   AF-F4LSB0-F1
#
_cell.length_a   1.000
_cell.length_b   1.000
_cell.length_c   1.000
_cell.angle_alpha   90.00
_cell.angle_beta   90.00
_cell.angle_gamma   90.00
#
_symmetry.space_group_name_H-M   'P 1'
#
loop_
_entity.id
_entity.type
_entity.pdbx_description
1 polymer ?
#
loop_
_entity_poly.entity_id
_entity_poly.type
_entity_poly.pdbx_seq_one_letter_code
_entity_poly.pdbx_strand_id
1 'polypeptide(L)'
;MEVKDVLLSIHEEIKECRRQILYKKNKLDELQEYMKVWECEQIARIADEVNEAGKPVYSNETKRQAELERRKKENAGYQKWLAEYKSLKLEYDMSVIILQSMLDKQENMRALTRIMGVQ
;
A
#
# COMPACT_ATOMS: atom_id res chain seq x y z
N MET A 1 2.16 37.80 7.09
CA MET A 1 1.19 36.72 6.81
C MET A 1 0.48 36.47 8.12
N GLU A 2 -0.83 36.68 8.18
CA GLU A 2 -1.56 36.53 9.44
C GLU A 2 -1.68 35.05 9.81
N VAL A 3 -1.72 34.75 11.11
CA VAL A 3 -1.84 33.38 11.62
C VAL A 3 -3.05 32.66 11.02
N LYS A 4 -4.12 33.40 10.75
CA LYS A 4 -5.34 32.93 10.07
C LYS A 4 -5.04 32.40 8.66
N ASP A 5 -4.23 33.10 7.87
CA ASP A 5 -3.91 32.69 6.49
C ASP A 5 -3.13 31.37 6.49
N VAL A 6 -2.20 31.21 7.43
CA VAL A 6 -1.40 29.99 7.59
C VAL A 6 -2.28 28.82 8.09
N LEU A 7 -3.23 29.08 9.00
CA LEU A 7 -4.16 28.06 9.49
C LEU A 7 -5.18 27.63 8.42
N LEU A 8 -5.55 28.52 7.51
CA LEU A 8 -6.41 28.19 6.36
C LEU A 8 -5.64 27.41 5.30
N SER A 9 -4.40 27.81 4.98
CA SER A 9 -3.59 27.10 3.99
C SER A 9 -3.26 25.68 4.43
N ILE A 10 -2.84 25.49 5.69
CA ILE A 10 -2.52 24.15 6.22
C ILE A 10 -3.75 23.24 6.26
N HIS A 11 -4.95 23.79 6.43
CA HIS A 11 -6.18 23.01 6.42
C HIS A 11 -6.46 22.41 5.03
N GLU A 12 -6.32 23.20 3.97
CA GLU A 12 -6.49 22.71 2.60
C GLU A 12 -5.39 21.71 2.21
N GLU A 13 -4.14 21.97 2.61
CA GLU A 13 -3.04 21.02 2.42
C GLU A 13 -3.30 19.67 3.11
N ILE A 14 -3.78 19.69 4.36
CA ILE A 14 -4.19 18.47 5.11
C ILE A 14 -5.29 17.71 4.36
N LYS A 15 -6.30 18.43 3.86
CA LYS A 15 -7.43 17.84 3.13
C LYS A 15 -6.98 17.18 1.84
N GLU A 16 -6.11 17.85 1.09
CA GLU A 16 -5.54 17.28 -0.14
C GLU A 16 -4.66 16.07 0.16
N CYS A 17 -3.80 16.16 1.17
CA CYS A 17 -2.96 15.04 1.61
C CYS A 17 -3.81 13.80 1.98
N ARG A 18 -4.90 13.99 2.72
CA ARG A 18 -5.86 12.91 3.05
C ARG A 18 -6.48 12.28 1.81
N ARG A 19 -6.84 13.07 0.81
CA ARG A 19 -7.40 12.58 -0.46
C ARG A 19 -6.38 11.70 -1.21
N GLN A 20 -5.15 12.16 -1.29
CA GLN A 20 -4.06 11.43 -1.93
C GLN A 20 -3.76 10.11 -1.21
N ILE A 21 -3.74 10.12 0.13
CA ILE A 21 -3.59 8.91 0.96
C ILE A 21 -4.71 7.92 0.67
N LEU A 22 -5.97 8.37 0.60
CA LEU A 22 -7.11 7.51 0.31
C LEU A 22 -6.99 6.87 -1.08
N TYR A 23 -6.61 7.66 -2.09
CA TYR A 23 -6.40 7.14 -3.45
C TYR A 23 -5.31 6.07 -3.48
N LYS A 24 -4.16 6.34 -2.86
CA LYS A 24 -3.05 5.39 -2.77
C LYS A 24 -3.44 4.11 -2.03
N LYS A 25 -4.22 4.23 -0.96
CA LYS A 25 -4.73 3.07 -0.20
C LYS A 25 -5.60 2.18 -1.08
N ASN A 26 -6.59 2.76 -1.76
CA ASN A 26 -7.47 1.99 -2.64
C ASN A 26 -6.66 1.27 -3.73
N LYS A 27 -5.65 1.95 -4.28
CA LYS A 27 -4.79 1.36 -5.30
C LYS A 27 -3.89 0.24 -4.78
N LEU A 28 -3.43 0.32 -3.54
CA LEU A 28 -2.73 -0.77 -2.86
C LEU A 28 -3.64 -1.99 -2.68
N ASP A 29 -4.88 -1.76 -2.23
CA ASP A 29 -5.86 -2.83 -2.02
C ASP A 29 -6.18 -3.54 -3.34
N GLU A 30 -6.33 -2.79 -4.45
CA GLU A 30 -6.50 -3.36 -5.80
C GLU A 30 -5.31 -4.24 -6.23
N LEU A 31 -4.07 -3.75 -6.09
CA LEU A 31 -2.87 -4.50 -6.47
C LEU A 31 -2.71 -5.76 -5.62
N GLN A 32 -3.02 -5.68 -4.33
CA GLN A 32 -3.00 -6.83 -3.44
C GLN A 32 -4.02 -7.88 -3.85
N GLU A 33 -5.23 -7.47 -4.23
CA GLU A 33 -6.26 -8.40 -4.70
C GLU A 33 -5.86 -9.07 -6.02
N TYR A 34 -5.30 -8.33 -6.98
CA TYR A 34 -4.80 -8.93 -8.22
C TYR A 34 -3.72 -9.98 -7.97
N MET A 35 -2.75 -9.67 -7.11
CA MET A 35 -1.71 -10.64 -6.74
C MET A 35 -2.32 -11.87 -6.05
N LYS A 36 -3.27 -11.68 -5.14
CA LYS A 36 -3.92 -12.78 -4.41
C LYS A 36 -4.74 -13.69 -5.31
N VAL A 37 -5.53 -13.13 -6.23
CA VAL A 37 -6.30 -13.91 -7.21
C VAL A 37 -5.35 -14.74 -8.06
N TRP A 38 -4.27 -14.12 -8.57
CA TRP A 38 -3.27 -14.83 -9.35
C TRP A 38 -2.60 -15.96 -8.56
N GLU A 39 -2.24 -15.73 -7.29
CA GLU A 39 -1.67 -16.75 -6.41
C GLU A 39 -2.62 -17.94 -6.21
N CYS A 40 -3.90 -17.68 -5.95
CA CYS A 40 -4.91 -18.72 -5.79
C CYS A 40 -5.04 -19.57 -7.07
N GLU A 41 -5.09 -18.93 -8.24
CA GLU A 41 -5.13 -19.64 -9.52
C GLU A 41 -3.87 -20.51 -9.72
N GLN A 42 -2.69 -20.01 -9.36
CA GLN A 42 -1.46 -20.79 -9.46
C GLN A 42 -1.45 -21.97 -8.51
N ILE A 43 -1.86 -21.80 -7.25
CA ILE A 43 -1.92 -22.90 -6.27
C ILE A 43 -2.83 -24.01 -6.77
N ALA A 44 -4.00 -23.67 -7.32
CA ALA A 44 -4.91 -24.66 -7.92
C ALA A 44 -4.23 -25.42 -9.07
N ARG A 45 -3.60 -24.70 -10.01
CA ARG A 45 -2.88 -25.33 -11.14
C ARG A 45 -1.73 -26.22 -10.68
N ILE A 46 -0.98 -25.82 -9.65
CA ILE A 46 0.12 -26.61 -9.08
C ILE A 46 -0.42 -27.88 -8.40
N ALA A 47 -1.56 -27.77 -7.70
CA ALA A 47 -2.18 -28.91 -7.03
C ALA A 47 -2.70 -29.97 -8.03
N ASP A 48 -3.22 -29.54 -9.17
CA ASP A 48 -3.74 -30.40 -10.22
C ASP A 48 -2.65 -30.99 -11.14
N GLU A 49 -1.40 -30.57 -10.98
CA GLU A 49 -0.29 -31.00 -11.84
C GLU A 49 0.12 -32.44 -11.52
N VAL A 50 -0.07 -33.34 -12.49
CA VAL A 50 0.25 -34.76 -12.39
C VAL A 50 1.35 -35.16 -13.37
N ASN A 51 2.16 -36.15 -13.00
CA ASN A 51 3.17 -36.73 -13.88
C ASN A 51 2.56 -37.76 -14.85
N GLU A 52 3.38 -38.37 -15.71
CA GLU A 52 2.96 -39.38 -16.69
C GLU A 52 2.26 -40.62 -16.06
N ALA A 53 2.51 -40.88 -14.77
CA ALA A 53 1.87 -41.96 -14.01
C ALA A 53 0.57 -41.51 -13.29
N GLY A 54 0.09 -40.29 -13.54
CA GLY A 54 -1.10 -39.72 -12.92
C GLY A 54 -0.93 -39.34 -11.45
N LYS A 55 0.30 -39.31 -10.93
CA LYS A 55 0.58 -38.92 -9.54
C LYS A 55 0.89 -37.43 -9.45
N PRO A 56 0.49 -36.74 -8.37
CA PRO A 56 0.80 -35.32 -8.18
C PRO A 56 2.31 -35.06 -8.24
N VAL A 57 2.72 -34.09 -9.06
CA VAL A 57 4.12 -33.61 -9.13
C VAL A 57 4.50 -32.96 -7.80
N TYR A 58 3.62 -32.13 -7.27
CA TYR A 58 3.79 -31.39 -6.02
C TYR A 58 2.96 -32.02 -4.89
N SER A 59 3.45 -33.15 -4.39
CA SER A 59 2.73 -34.04 -3.48
C SER A 59 2.44 -33.49 -2.07
N ASN A 60 3.02 -32.35 -1.68
CA ASN A 60 2.80 -31.75 -0.37
C ASN A 60 2.81 -30.21 -0.44
N GLU A 61 2.33 -29.58 0.63
CA GLU A 61 2.17 -28.12 0.69
C GLU A 61 3.49 -27.37 0.56
N THR A 62 4.56 -27.86 1.18
CA THR A 62 5.89 -27.24 1.07
C THR A 62 6.38 -27.18 -0.37
N LYS A 63 6.19 -28.26 -1.14
CA LYS A 63 6.54 -28.31 -2.56
C LYS A 63 5.67 -27.37 -3.39
N ARG A 64 4.37 -27.29 -3.09
CA ARG A 64 3.44 -26.38 -3.77
C ARG A 64 3.83 -24.91 -3.54
N GLN A 65 4.15 -24.55 -2.30
CA GLN A 65 4.59 -23.20 -1.97
C GLN A 65 5.94 -22.86 -2.63
N ALA A 66 6.90 -23.79 -2.64
CA ALA A 66 8.19 -23.58 -3.29
C ALA A 66 8.03 -23.32 -4.80
N GLU A 67 7.14 -24.07 -5.45
CA GLU A 67 6.82 -23.86 -6.86
C GLU A 67 6.09 -22.53 -7.09
N LEU A 68 5.14 -22.18 -6.23
CA LEU A 68 4.46 -20.89 -6.32
C LEU A 68 5.47 -19.72 -6.25
N GLU A 69 6.44 -19.78 -5.31
CA GLU A 69 7.50 -18.77 -5.21
C GLU A 69 8.40 -18.72 -6.44
N ARG A 70 8.66 -19.87 -7.09
CA ARG A 70 9.37 -19.91 -8.38
C ARG A 70 8.54 -19.21 -9.47
N ARG A 71 7.26 -19.55 -9.62
CA ARG A 71 6.36 -18.94 -10.60
C ARG A 71 6.20 -17.44 -10.37
N LYS A 72 6.13 -16.97 -9.12
CA LYS A 72 6.11 -15.54 -8.79
C LYS A 72 7.34 -14.82 -9.34
N LYS A 73 8.53 -15.39 -9.18
CA LYS A 73 9.79 -14.79 -9.65
C LYS A 73 9.89 -14.75 -11.17
N GLU A 74 9.37 -15.76 -11.84
CA GLU A 74 9.44 -15.89 -13.31
C GLU A 74 8.31 -15.14 -14.03
N ASN A 75 7.19 -14.88 -13.36
CA ASN A 75 6.07 -14.18 -13.95
C ASN A 75 6.30 -12.66 -13.97
N ALA A 76 6.53 -12.11 -15.17
CA ALA A 76 6.77 -10.68 -15.35
C ALA A 76 5.59 -9.80 -14.90
N GLY A 77 4.34 -10.27 -15.07
CA GLY A 77 3.15 -9.55 -14.63
C GLY A 77 3.08 -9.44 -13.10
N TYR A 78 3.32 -10.55 -12.40
CA TYR A 78 3.40 -10.60 -10.95
C TYR A 78 4.52 -9.72 -10.42
N GLN A 79 5.72 -9.78 -11.02
CA GLN A 79 6.83 -8.92 -10.63
C GLN A 79 6.52 -7.44 -10.83
N LYS A 80 5.80 -7.08 -11.90
CA LYS A 80 5.34 -5.71 -12.13
C LYS A 80 4.38 -5.25 -11.05
N TRP A 81 3.34 -6.03 -10.72
CA TRP A 81 2.42 -5.71 -9.64
C TRP A 81 3.12 -5.58 -8.30
N LEU A 82 4.06 -6.48 -8.00
CA LEU A 82 4.84 -6.46 -6.76
C LEU A 82 5.72 -5.21 -6.66
N ALA A 83 6.36 -4.80 -7.76
CA ALA A 83 7.17 -3.60 -7.79
C ALA A 83 6.32 -2.33 -7.61
N GLU A 84 5.18 -2.25 -8.31
CA GLU A 84 4.22 -1.16 -8.19
C GLU A 84 3.66 -1.07 -6.77
N TYR A 85 3.26 -2.20 -6.18
CA TYR A 85 2.78 -2.29 -4.81
C TYR A 85 3.82 -1.78 -3.81
N LYS A 86 5.09 -2.21 -3.93
CA LYS A 86 6.16 -1.76 -3.03
C LYS A 86 6.42 -0.26 -3.14
N SER A 87 6.46 0.27 -4.37
CA SER A 87 6.65 1.70 -4.60
C SER A 87 5.51 2.51 -4.00
N LEU A 88 4.26 2.12 -4.32
CA LEU A 88 3.07 2.80 -3.85
C LEU A 88 2.92 2.71 -2.33
N LYS A 89 3.33 1.60 -1.71
CA LYS A 89 3.28 1.42 -0.26
C LYS A 89 4.22 2.39 0.44
N LEU A 90 5.43 2.55 -0.08
CA LEU A 90 6.38 3.54 0.43
C LEU A 90 5.81 4.96 0.30
N GLU A 91 5.25 5.30 -0.86
CA GLU A 91 4.64 6.61 -1.06
C GLU A 91 3.45 6.88 -0.15
N TYR A 92 2.61 5.86 0.09
CA TYR A 92 1.50 5.92 1.04
C TYR A 92 2.02 6.17 2.46
N ASP A 93 3.01 5.40 2.92
CA ASP A 93 3.57 5.52 4.27
C ASP A 93 4.21 6.89 4.50
N MET A 94 4.96 7.39 3.50
CA MET A 94 5.51 8.74 3.53
C MET A 94 4.42 9.81 3.59
N SER A 95 3.31 9.63 2.85
CA SER A 95 2.19 10.57 2.87
C SER A 95 1.52 10.60 4.25
N VAL A 96 1.40 9.45 4.92
CA VAL A 96 0.87 9.35 6.29
C VAL A 96 1.76 10.11 7.29
N ILE A 97 3.09 9.97 7.19
CA ILE A 97 4.05 10.71 8.03
C ILE A 97 3.91 12.23 7.80
N ILE A 98 3.83 12.66 6.54
CA ILE A 98 3.66 14.08 6.18
C ILE A 98 2.36 14.63 6.76
N LEU A 99 1.25 13.89 6.62
CA LEU A 99 -0.04 14.28 7.19
C LEU A 99 0.05 14.46 8.71
N GLN A 100 0.71 13.55 9.41
CA GLN A 100 0.90 13.67 10.86
C GLN A 100 1.68 14.95 11.20
N SER A 101 2.78 15.21 10.51
CA SER A 101 3.58 16.42 10.71
C SER A 101 2.76 17.71 10.45
N MET A 102 1.90 17.72 9.45
CA MET A 102 0.99 18.84 9.18
C MET A 102 -0.04 19.04 10.30
N LEU A 103 -0.60 17.95 10.83
CA LEU A 103 -1.55 18.00 11.95
C LEU A 103 -0.86 18.55 13.21
N ASP A 104 0.34 18.06 13.53
CA ASP A 104 1.13 18.53 14.67
C ASP A 104 1.45 20.02 14.53
N LYS A 105 1.83 20.46 13.32
CA LYS A 105 2.07 21.88 13.03
C LYS A 105 0.80 22.71 13.22
N GLN A 106 -0.35 22.24 12.76
CA GLN A 106 -1.64 22.93 12.96
C GLN A 106 -1.98 23.06 14.45
N GLU A 107 -1.81 21.98 15.21
CA GLU A 107 -2.06 21.98 16.65
C GLU A 107 -1.14 22.95 17.40
N ASN A 108 0.16 22.91 17.10
CA ASN A 108 1.15 23.80 17.67
C ASN A 108 0.85 25.27 17.37
N MET A 109 0.47 25.61 16.13
CA MET A 109 0.08 26.98 15.79
C MET A 109 -1.16 27.44 16.56
N ARG A 110 -2.18 26.59 16.69
CA ARG A 110 -3.37 26.90 17.51
C ARG A 110 -3.02 27.08 18.98
N ALA A 111 -2.08 26.30 19.52
CA ALA A 111 -1.60 26.46 20.89
C ALA A 111 -0.86 27.80 21.07
N LEU A 112 0.06 28.15 20.15
CA LEU A 112 0.79 29.41 20.18
C LEU A 112 -0.14 30.62 20.09
N THR A 113 -1.14 30.57 19.21
CA THR A 113 -2.15 31.64 19.06
C THR A 113 -2.87 31.91 20.38
N ARG A 114 -3.26 30.84 21.10
CA ARG A 114 -3.89 30.92 22.43
C ARG A 114 -2.95 31.50 23.49
N ILE A 115 -1.68 31.11 23.49
CA ILE A 115 -0.67 31.59 24.46
C ILE A 115 -0.36 33.08 24.23
N MET A 116 -0.26 33.49 22.96
CA MET A 116 0.11 34.86 22.60
C MET A 116 -1.04 35.87 22.73
N GLY A 117 -2.25 35.43 23.11
CA GLY A 117 -3.42 36.30 23.24
C GLY A 117 -3.88 36.93 21.92
N VAL A 118 -3.44 36.37 20.78
CA VAL A 118 -3.87 36.79 19.45
C VAL A 118 -5.26 36.17 19.23
N GLN A 119 -6.31 36.93 19.53
CA GLN A 119 -7.70 36.55 19.22
C GLN A 119 -8.04 36.83 17.77
#